data_AF-A0A957LYF5-F1
#
_entry.id   AF-A0A957LYF5-F1
#
_cell.length_a   1.000
_cell.length_b   1.000
_cell.length_c   1.000
_cell.angle_alpha   90.00
_cell.angle_beta   90.00
_cell.angle_gamma   90.00
#
_symmetry.space_group_name_H-M   'P 1'
#
loop_
_entity.id
_entity.type
_entity.pdbx_description
1 polymer ?
#
loop_
_entity_poly.entity_id
_entity_poly.type
_entity_poly.pdbx_seq_one_letter_code
_entity_poly.pdbx_strand_id
1 'polypeptide(L)'
;MEVKNFDAIRISLASPEQIREWSHGEVTKPETINYRTLRPERDGLFCERIFGPQKDWECSCGKYKRVRYKGIICDKCGVEVAPSRVRRERMGHIELAAPVSHIWYVKGVPSRLGLLLNISPRYLERVLYFAQYIITNVNEDARSRAITRHERELAMRLSRIESDVSELTTELETALEGAMAELEQEETAQITAMDERINAESSKAIADAQALQTWISNRLGKKADEDKGFEWAERVVIQAGTVISADHETAVNNLVQERLNELQTESDEEKADIRLLIAAKRDHVRGELGAELDELRSDIETKKDRVRAQMDAALEELKALEEKELLTETRYRELQDRWGNVFTAGMGAEAVRDIVTKLDLDKMAKELRKEIRTTRSKQRRKKASKRLRVVENFRKSGNRPEWMILTSLPVIPPDLRPMVQLDGGRFATSDLNDLYRRVINRNNRLHRLMELGAPDVIVRNEKRM
;
A
#
# COMPACT_ATOMS: atom_id res chain seq x y z
N MET A 1 53.08 38.72 25.72
CA MET A 1 51.87 38.69 24.87
C MET A 1 52.32 39.08 23.48
N GLU A 2 52.47 38.12 22.56
CA GLU A 2 52.57 38.49 21.15
C GLU A 2 51.21 39.04 20.73
N VAL A 3 51.14 40.35 20.48
CA VAL A 3 50.01 40.95 19.78
C VAL A 3 50.12 40.49 18.34
N LYS A 4 49.60 39.29 18.05
CA LYS A 4 49.31 38.92 16.67
C LYS A 4 48.21 39.87 16.22
N ASN A 5 48.53 40.79 15.31
CA ASN A 5 47.53 41.62 14.67
C ASN A 5 46.65 40.68 13.84
N PHE A 6 45.41 40.44 14.30
CA PHE A 6 44.43 39.63 13.59
C PHE A 6 43.57 40.56 12.73
N ASP A 7 43.50 40.32 11.42
CA ASP A 7 42.66 41.11 10.51
C ASP A 7 41.16 40.72 10.60
N ALA A 8 40.86 39.46 10.92
CA ALA A 8 39.49 38.96 11.02
C ALA A 8 39.38 37.72 11.92
N ILE A 9 38.17 37.50 12.47
CA ILE A 9 37.78 36.29 13.19
C ILE A 9 36.67 35.59 12.39
N ARG A 10 36.85 34.29 12.11
CA ARG A 10 35.88 33.47 11.39
C ARG A 10 35.22 32.47 12.32
N ILE A 11 33.91 32.27 12.15
CA ILE A 11 33.13 31.20 12.79
C ILE A 11 32.55 30.28 11.71
N SER A 12 32.63 28.97 11.92
CA SER A 12 32.05 27.95 11.05
C SER A 12 31.47 26.80 11.85
N LEU A 13 30.74 25.91 11.18
CA LEU A 13 30.36 24.64 11.78
C LEU A 13 31.62 23.77 11.93
N ALA A 14 31.66 22.97 13.00
CA ALA A 14 32.72 22.01 13.23
C ALA A 14 32.30 20.67 12.64
N SER A 15 33.12 20.11 11.75
CA SER A 15 32.93 18.73 11.30
C SER A 15 33.30 17.74 12.42
N PRO A 16 32.79 16.49 12.39
CA PRO A 16 33.24 15.46 13.33
C PRO A 16 34.76 15.25 13.32
N GLU A 17 35.38 15.33 12.14
CA GLU A 17 36.83 15.22 11.99
C GLU A 17 37.57 16.38 12.67
N GLN A 18 37.08 17.61 12.53
CA GLN A 18 37.65 18.78 13.23
C GLN A 18 37.53 18.66 14.75
N ILE A 19 36.41 18.12 15.26
CA ILE A 19 36.24 17.88 16.69
C ILE A 19 37.27 16.86 17.21
N ARG A 20 37.55 15.81 16.42
CA ARG A 20 38.60 14.83 16.75
C ARG A 20 40.00 15.44 16.67
N GLU A 21 40.27 16.31 15.70
CA GLU A 21 41.55 17.04 15.56
C GLU A 21 41.85 17.92 16.78
N TRP A 22 40.83 18.57 17.34
CA TRP A 22 40.99 19.37 18.57
C TRP A 22 41.19 18.51 19.82
N SER A 23 40.76 17.26 19.76
CA SER A 23 40.71 16.40 20.91
C SER A 23 42.06 15.76 21.21
N HIS A 24 42.42 15.77 22.50
CA HIS A 24 43.60 15.08 23.01
C HIS A 24 43.28 13.67 23.55
N GLY A 25 42.03 13.22 23.41
CA GLY A 25 41.58 11.89 23.83
C GLY A 25 40.09 11.80 24.07
N GLU A 26 39.58 10.57 23.96
CA GLU A 26 38.19 10.23 24.23
C GLU A 26 37.93 10.08 25.74
N VAL A 27 36.84 10.68 26.21
CA VAL A 27 36.33 10.52 27.58
C VAL A 27 35.31 9.39 27.60
N THR A 28 35.76 8.18 27.96
CA THR A 28 34.92 6.98 27.99
C THR A 28 34.20 6.81 29.33
N LYS A 29 34.76 7.37 30.41
CA LYS A 29 34.32 7.12 31.78
C LYS A 29 33.58 8.33 32.38
N PRO A 30 32.42 8.12 33.04
CA PRO A 30 31.67 9.20 33.69
C PRO A 30 32.29 9.64 35.02
N GLU A 31 33.33 8.95 35.50
CA GLU A 31 33.99 9.28 36.76
C GLU A 31 34.73 10.62 36.69
N THR A 32 34.77 11.35 37.81
CA THR A 32 35.45 12.64 37.93
C THR A 32 36.79 12.49 38.63
N ILE A 33 36.77 12.42 39.96
CA ILE A 33 37.91 12.25 40.85
C ILE A 33 37.62 11.12 41.83
N ASN A 34 38.66 10.44 42.28
CA ASN A 34 38.55 9.44 43.31
C ASN A 34 38.32 10.10 44.67
N TYR A 35 37.28 9.68 45.40
CA TYR A 35 36.93 10.26 46.69
C TYR A 35 37.97 10.04 47.80
N ARG A 36 38.84 9.02 47.68
CA ARG A 36 39.90 8.74 48.67
C ARG A 36 41.19 9.45 48.33
N THR A 37 41.64 9.34 47.08
CA THR A 37 42.96 9.86 46.67
C THR A 37 42.90 11.31 46.21
N LEU A 38 41.70 11.85 45.97
CA LEU A 38 41.44 13.17 45.39
C LEU A 38 42.09 13.37 44.01
N ARG A 39 42.52 12.28 43.37
CA ARG A 39 43.14 12.30 42.04
C ARG A 39 42.10 12.06 40.96
N PRO A 40 42.27 12.67 39.77
CA PRO A 40 41.44 12.36 38.61
C PRO A 40 41.48 10.88 38.25
N GLU A 41 40.31 10.32 37.96
CA GLU A 41 40.21 8.96 37.44
C GLU A 41 40.70 8.90 35.98
N ARG A 42 41.31 7.77 35.61
CA ARG A 42 41.78 7.55 34.23
C ARG A 42 40.59 7.44 33.28
N ASP A 43 40.72 8.07 32.12
CA ASP A 43 39.71 8.16 31.05
C ASP A 43 38.39 8.86 31.46
N GLY A 44 38.36 9.44 32.66
CA GLY A 44 37.26 10.22 33.18
C GLY A 44 37.30 11.70 32.76
N LEU A 45 36.34 12.47 33.27
CA LEU A 45 36.14 13.87 32.90
C LEU A 45 37.30 14.81 33.27
N PHE A 46 38.18 14.41 34.17
CA PHE A 46 39.34 15.20 34.60
C PHE A 46 40.68 14.54 34.27
N CYS A 47 40.66 13.47 33.47
CA CYS A 47 41.81 12.62 33.15
C CYS A 47 43.03 13.43 32.71
N GLU A 48 44.14 13.27 33.44
CA GLU A 48 45.39 14.00 33.16
C GLU A 48 46.06 13.58 31.86
N ARG A 49 45.79 12.35 31.38
CA ARG A 49 46.28 11.85 30.09
C ARG A 49 45.70 12.65 28.91
N ILE A 50 44.44 13.06 29.04
CA ILE A 50 43.69 13.77 27.98
C ILE A 50 43.94 15.28 28.12
N PHE A 51 43.65 15.83 29.30
CA PHE A 51 43.61 17.27 29.49
C PHE A 51 44.95 17.88 29.94
N GLY A 52 45.91 17.05 30.34
CA GLY A 52 47.21 17.48 30.86
C GLY A 52 47.31 17.41 32.40
N PRO A 53 48.52 17.62 32.94
CA PRO A 53 48.83 17.37 34.34
C PRO A 53 48.20 18.41 35.29
N GLN A 54 47.79 17.99 36.49
CA GLN A 54 47.25 18.91 37.50
C GLN A 54 48.32 19.82 38.11
N LYS A 55 49.57 19.34 38.18
CA LYS A 55 50.72 20.11 38.69
C LYS A 55 51.69 20.43 37.56
N ASP A 56 52.33 21.58 37.66
CA ASP A 56 53.30 22.02 36.65
C ASP A 56 54.47 21.06 36.53
N TRP A 57 54.71 20.56 35.31
CA TRP A 57 55.85 19.70 34.98
C TRP A 57 55.95 18.42 35.82
N GLU A 58 54.82 17.89 36.29
CA GLU A 58 54.75 16.63 37.04
C GLU A 58 53.70 15.70 36.42
N CYS A 59 54.12 14.48 36.07
CA CYS A 59 53.18 13.46 35.61
C CYS A 59 52.39 12.85 36.79
N SER A 60 51.21 12.27 36.51
CA SER A 60 50.31 11.69 37.52
C SER A 60 50.98 10.73 38.52
N CYS A 61 51.83 9.83 38.01
CA CYS A 61 52.51 8.83 38.84
C CYS A 61 53.78 9.34 39.55
N GLY A 62 54.23 10.56 39.25
CA GLY A 62 55.44 11.14 39.80
C GLY A 62 56.76 10.58 39.25
N LYS A 63 56.75 9.73 38.21
CA LYS A 63 57.96 9.20 37.53
C LYS A 63 58.82 10.33 36.96
N TYR A 64 58.20 11.22 36.20
CA TYR A 64 58.83 12.39 35.62
C TYR A 64 58.35 13.65 36.36
N LYS A 65 59.32 14.43 36.85
CA LYS A 65 59.12 15.68 37.60
C LYS A 65 60.12 16.74 37.16
N ARG A 66 59.72 18.02 37.25
CA ARG A 66 60.50 19.22 36.89
C ARG A 66 60.59 19.44 35.37
N VAL A 67 60.93 20.67 34.99
CA VAL A 67 60.96 21.19 33.62
C VAL A 67 61.86 20.38 32.66
N ARG A 68 62.86 19.66 33.19
CA ARG A 68 63.81 18.87 32.38
C ARG A 68 63.17 17.80 31.49
N TYR A 69 61.97 17.33 31.83
CA TYR A 69 61.25 16.31 31.08
C TYR A 69 60.11 16.90 30.23
N LYS A 70 60.14 18.21 29.93
CA LYS A 70 59.15 18.91 29.13
C LYS A 70 58.82 18.15 27.83
N GLY A 71 57.53 17.89 27.61
CA GLY A 71 57.02 17.23 26.40
C GLY A 71 57.15 15.71 26.37
N ILE A 72 57.76 15.09 27.38
CA ILE A 72 57.85 13.63 27.46
C ILE A 72 56.50 13.07 27.94
N ILE A 73 55.98 12.09 27.22
CA ILE A 73 54.79 11.32 27.60
C ILE A 73 55.24 10.16 28.50
N CYS A 74 54.65 10.06 29.69
CA CYS A 74 55.08 9.06 30.66
C CYS A 74 54.64 7.63 30.31
N ASP A 75 55.56 6.67 30.22
CA ASP A 75 55.24 5.25 29.89
C ASP A 75 54.28 4.57 30.90
N LYS A 76 54.27 5.00 32.17
CA LYS A 76 53.42 4.39 33.22
C LYS A 76 52.01 4.96 33.31
N CYS A 77 51.84 6.26 33.03
CA CYS A 77 50.55 6.94 33.20
C CYS A 77 50.02 7.63 31.94
N GLY A 78 50.80 7.68 30.86
CA GLY A 78 50.44 8.32 29.61
C GLY A 78 50.33 9.84 29.68
N VAL A 79 50.68 10.47 30.81
CA VAL A 79 50.55 11.93 31.00
C VAL A 79 51.77 12.62 30.42
N GLU A 80 51.53 13.62 29.59
CA GLU A 80 52.54 14.52 29.06
C GLU A 80 53.00 15.51 30.13
N VAL A 81 54.32 15.67 30.27
CA VAL A 81 54.91 16.62 31.21
C VAL A 81 54.85 18.03 30.61
N ALA A 82 53.78 18.75 30.95
CA ALA A 82 53.43 20.08 30.48
C ALA A 82 53.11 21.03 31.67
N PRO A 83 53.00 22.35 31.46
CA PRO A 83 52.46 23.24 32.50
C PRO A 83 50.96 22.96 32.71
N SER A 84 50.46 23.11 33.92
CA SER A 84 49.05 22.89 34.27
C SER A 84 48.09 23.75 33.45
N ARG A 85 48.54 24.92 32.98
CA ARG A 85 47.77 25.83 32.11
C ARG A 85 47.17 25.15 30.87
N VAL A 86 47.78 24.07 30.35
CA VAL A 86 47.22 23.34 29.20
C VAL A 86 45.81 22.78 29.48
N ARG A 87 45.45 22.58 30.75
CA ARG A 87 44.10 22.14 31.19
C ARG A 87 43.00 23.19 30.98
N ARG A 88 43.37 24.41 30.58
CA ARG A 88 42.44 25.47 30.11
C ARG A 88 42.27 25.48 28.58
N GLU A 89 43.14 24.79 27.85
CA GLU A 89 43.24 24.87 26.38
C GLU A 89 42.90 23.53 25.69
N ARG A 90 43.27 22.39 26.28
CA ARG A 90 43.08 21.07 25.69
C ARG A 90 41.63 20.60 25.76
N MET A 91 41.04 20.31 24.60
CA MET A 91 39.71 19.71 24.50
C MET A 91 39.77 18.18 24.53
N GLY A 92 38.69 17.59 25.03
CA GLY A 92 38.39 16.16 24.90
C GLY A 92 37.25 15.95 23.90
N HIS A 93 36.90 14.70 23.61
CA HIS A 93 35.66 14.39 22.90
C HIS A 93 35.02 13.13 23.48
N ILE A 94 33.75 12.91 23.14
CA ILE A 94 33.00 11.68 23.39
C ILE A 94 32.53 11.19 22.03
N GLU A 95 32.86 9.96 21.66
CA GLU A 95 32.30 9.35 20.46
C GLU A 95 30.90 8.81 20.78
N LEU A 96 29.91 9.22 19.98
CA LEU A 96 28.52 8.88 20.24
C LEU A 96 28.15 7.58 19.51
N ALA A 97 27.53 6.65 20.22
CA ALA A 97 27.01 5.40 19.67
C ALA A 97 25.94 5.62 18.59
N ALA A 98 25.19 6.71 18.73
CA ALA A 98 24.19 7.15 17.75
C ALA A 98 24.36 8.65 17.47
N PRO A 99 24.22 9.11 16.21
CA PRO A 99 24.28 10.53 15.90
C PRO A 99 23.19 11.32 16.64
N VAL A 100 23.50 12.54 17.08
CA VAL A 100 22.58 13.43 17.79
C VAL A 100 22.48 14.78 17.10
N SER A 101 21.27 15.30 16.90
CA SER A 101 21.07 16.61 16.29
C SER A 101 21.45 17.74 17.24
N HIS A 102 22.22 18.72 16.79
CA HIS A 102 22.51 19.89 17.60
C HIS A 102 21.26 20.80 17.73
N ILE A 103 20.82 21.02 18.97
CA ILE A 103 19.52 21.63 19.31
C ILE A 103 19.30 23.01 18.67
N TRP A 104 20.34 23.83 18.50
CA TRP A 104 20.22 25.16 17.87
C TRP A 104 19.70 25.12 16.43
N TYR A 105 20.04 24.08 15.64
CA TYR A 105 19.61 23.99 14.25
C TYR A 105 18.21 23.39 14.10
N VAL A 106 17.73 22.74 15.15
CA VAL A 106 16.39 22.13 15.23
C VAL A 106 15.38 23.10 15.85
N LYS A 107 15.60 23.52 17.10
CA LYS A 107 14.68 24.35 17.89
C LYS A 107 14.85 25.86 17.68
N GLY A 108 15.95 26.30 17.06
CA GLY A 108 16.13 27.71 16.71
C GLY A 108 15.01 28.19 15.77
N VAL A 109 14.49 29.39 15.98
CA VAL A 109 13.41 29.95 15.16
C VAL A 109 13.99 30.94 14.15
N PRO A 110 13.93 30.69 12.82
CA PRO A 110 13.39 29.51 12.15
C PRO A 110 14.39 28.33 12.12
N SER A 111 13.85 27.10 12.17
CA SER A 111 14.65 25.87 12.16
C SER A 111 15.46 25.76 10.88
N ARG A 112 16.79 25.65 10.98
CA ARG A 112 17.68 25.57 9.81
C ARG A 112 17.52 24.24 9.09
N LEU A 113 17.45 23.16 9.86
CA LEU A 113 17.17 21.81 9.35
C LEU A 113 15.75 21.72 8.76
N GLY A 114 14.74 22.28 9.44
CA GLY A 114 13.36 22.29 8.93
C GLY A 114 13.24 23.05 7.60
N LEU A 115 13.89 24.21 7.48
CA LEU A 115 13.92 24.96 6.22
C LEU A 115 14.63 24.20 5.09
N LEU A 116 15.77 23.56 5.39
CA LEU A 116 16.52 22.78 4.41
C LEU A 116 15.67 21.62 3.87
N LEU A 117 15.10 20.82 4.78
CA LEU A 117 14.31 19.63 4.47
C LEU A 117 12.88 19.93 3.99
N ASN A 118 12.42 21.19 4.10
CA ASN A 118 11.02 21.59 3.86
C ASN A 118 10.00 20.99 4.84
N ILE A 119 10.45 20.53 6.00
CA ILE A 119 9.62 19.89 7.03
C ILE A 119 9.28 20.91 8.11
N SER A 120 8.07 20.81 8.68
CA SER A 120 7.69 21.67 9.81
C SER A 120 8.53 21.35 11.04
N PRO A 121 8.89 22.32 11.90
CA PRO A 121 9.67 22.05 13.11
C PRO A 121 9.03 21.01 14.04
N ARG A 122 7.68 21.00 14.14
CA ARG A 122 6.93 20.02 14.94
C ARG A 122 7.09 18.60 14.41
N TYR A 123 7.06 18.43 13.09
CA TYR A 123 7.24 17.13 12.47
C TYR A 123 8.68 16.64 12.58
N LEU A 124 9.66 17.53 12.39
CA LEU A 124 11.07 17.20 12.58
C LEU A 124 11.35 16.77 14.03
N GLU A 125 10.71 17.43 15.01
CA GLU A 125 10.79 17.05 16.42
C GLU A 125 10.26 15.63 16.68
N ARG A 126 9.13 15.24 16.06
CA ARG A 126 8.58 13.88 16.17
C ARG A 126 9.52 12.81 15.62
N VAL A 127 10.25 13.10 14.54
CA VAL A 127 11.26 12.17 14.00
C VAL A 127 12.46 12.07 14.94
N LEU A 128 13.00 13.21 15.37
CA LEU A 128 14.21 13.27 16.21
C LEU A 128 14.02 12.61 17.58
N TYR A 129 12.83 12.72 18.17
CA TYR A 129 12.49 12.10 19.46
C TYR A 129 11.80 10.72 19.31
N PHE A 130 12.01 10.02 18.19
CA PHE A 130 11.58 8.63 17.97
C PHE A 130 10.06 8.39 18.08
N ALA A 131 9.24 9.36 17.67
CA ALA A 131 7.78 9.24 17.67
C ALA A 131 7.18 8.91 16.30
N GLN A 132 7.86 9.25 15.20
CA GLN A 132 7.44 8.92 13.83
C GLN A 132 8.65 8.52 12.99
N TYR A 133 8.43 7.64 12.01
CA TYR A 133 9.44 7.30 11.00
C TYR A 133 9.45 8.36 9.90
N ILE A 134 10.60 8.51 9.24
CA ILE A 134 10.73 9.29 8.01
C ILE A 134 11.30 8.41 6.90
N ILE A 135 10.72 8.47 5.70
CA ILE A 135 11.24 7.77 4.53
C ILE A 135 12.55 8.43 4.09
N THR A 136 13.65 7.68 4.12
CA THR A 136 15.01 8.16 3.82
C THR A 136 15.43 7.88 2.38
N ASN A 137 14.83 6.88 1.74
CA ASN A 137 15.10 6.49 0.36
C ASN A 137 13.89 5.75 -0.21
N VAL A 138 13.57 6.02 -1.46
CA VAL A 138 12.66 5.19 -2.26
C VAL A 138 13.46 4.62 -3.42
N ASN A 139 13.53 3.30 -3.52
CA ASN A 139 14.21 2.63 -4.61
C ASN A 139 13.27 2.53 -5.81
N GLU A 140 13.48 3.43 -6.77
CA GLU A 140 12.68 3.52 -8.00
C GLU A 140 12.69 2.23 -8.81
N ASP A 141 13.82 1.53 -8.89
CA ASP A 141 13.90 0.27 -9.64
C ASP A 141 13.10 -0.84 -8.97
N ALA A 142 13.16 -0.93 -7.64
CA ALA A 142 12.38 -1.89 -6.86
C ALA A 142 10.89 -1.56 -6.93
N ARG A 143 10.53 -0.27 -6.91
CA ARG A 143 9.17 0.24 -7.13
C ARG A 143 8.63 -0.20 -8.49
N SER A 144 9.35 0.06 -9.58
CA SER A 144 8.90 -0.33 -10.92
C SER A 144 8.71 -1.85 -11.05
N ARG A 145 9.64 -2.65 -10.50
CA ARG A 145 9.52 -4.11 -10.48
C ARG A 145 8.30 -4.58 -9.69
N ALA A 146 8.02 -3.96 -8.54
CA ALA A 146 6.85 -4.27 -7.73
C ALA A 146 5.56 -3.93 -8.49
N ILE A 147 5.48 -2.75 -9.12
CA ILE A 147 4.33 -2.34 -9.94
C ILE A 147 4.06 -3.37 -11.05
N THR A 148 5.08 -3.71 -11.85
CA THR A 148 4.92 -4.69 -12.93
C THR A 148 4.52 -6.08 -12.41
N ARG A 149 5.01 -6.49 -11.24
CA ARG A 149 4.60 -7.76 -10.61
C ARG A 149 3.12 -7.73 -10.23
N HIS A 150 2.65 -6.65 -9.62
CA HIS A 150 1.26 -6.48 -9.24
C HIS A 150 0.32 -6.38 -10.43
N GLU A 151 0.71 -5.66 -11.49
CA GLU A 151 -0.05 -5.59 -12.74
C GLU A 151 -0.20 -6.97 -13.39
N ARG A 152 0.88 -7.78 -13.39
CA ARG A 152 0.82 -9.16 -13.89
C ARG A 152 -0.09 -10.04 -13.03
N GLU A 153 -0.03 -9.91 -11.71
CA GLU A 153 -0.88 -10.67 -10.80
C GLU A 153 -2.36 -10.30 -10.98
N LEU A 154 -2.67 -9.02 -11.14
CA LEU A 154 -4.02 -8.54 -11.45
C LEU A 154 -4.50 -9.11 -12.79
N ALA A 155 -3.68 -9.05 -13.84
CA ALA A 155 -4.04 -9.60 -15.15
C ALA A 155 -4.33 -11.11 -15.09
N MET A 156 -3.52 -11.88 -14.35
CA MET A 156 -3.77 -13.31 -14.17
C MET A 156 -5.06 -13.59 -13.39
N ARG A 157 -5.33 -12.84 -12.32
CA ARG A 157 -6.57 -13.00 -11.55
C ARG A 157 -7.81 -12.65 -12.36
N LEU A 158 -7.77 -11.57 -13.14
CA LEU A 158 -8.86 -11.16 -14.02
C LEU A 158 -9.10 -12.21 -15.12
N SER A 159 -8.04 -12.69 -15.76
CA SER A 159 -8.14 -13.75 -16.78
C SER A 159 -8.71 -15.05 -16.22
N ARG A 160 -8.37 -15.42 -14.98
CA ARG A 160 -8.96 -16.59 -14.32
C ARG A 160 -10.45 -16.42 -14.09
N ILE A 161 -10.85 -15.26 -13.55
CA ILE A 161 -12.27 -14.94 -13.37
C ILE A 161 -12.98 -14.97 -14.73
N GLU A 162 -12.38 -14.40 -15.78
CA GLU A 162 -12.95 -14.44 -17.14
C GLU A 162 -13.13 -15.84 -17.70
N SER A 163 -12.16 -16.74 -17.47
CA SER A 163 -12.26 -18.14 -17.87
C SER A 163 -13.41 -18.85 -17.15
N ASP A 164 -13.45 -18.75 -15.82
CA ASP A 164 -14.49 -19.38 -14.99
C ASP A 164 -15.89 -18.89 -15.42
N VAL A 165 -16.01 -17.63 -15.83
CA VAL A 165 -17.26 -17.02 -16.31
C VAL A 165 -17.63 -17.53 -17.69
N SER A 166 -16.67 -17.60 -18.61
CA SER A 166 -16.92 -18.10 -19.95
C SER A 166 -17.45 -19.53 -19.90
N GLU A 167 -16.89 -20.37 -19.02
CA GLU A 167 -17.35 -21.74 -18.82
C GLU A 167 -18.80 -21.79 -18.31
N LEU A 168 -19.12 -21.08 -17.21
CA LEU A 168 -20.49 -21.04 -16.67
C LEU A 168 -21.52 -20.47 -17.65
N THR A 169 -21.13 -19.44 -18.41
CA THR A 169 -21.98 -18.82 -19.43
C THR A 169 -22.27 -19.83 -20.53
N THR A 170 -21.26 -20.56 -21.02
CA THR A 170 -21.46 -21.61 -22.03
C THR A 170 -22.30 -22.77 -21.52
N GLU A 171 -22.14 -23.18 -20.25
CA GLU A 171 -22.97 -24.24 -19.65
C GLU A 171 -24.45 -23.84 -19.60
N LEU A 172 -24.76 -22.61 -19.17
CA LEU A 172 -26.14 -22.09 -19.14
C LEU A 172 -26.73 -21.89 -20.54
N GLU A 173 -25.94 -21.38 -21.50
CA GLU A 173 -26.37 -21.25 -22.88
C GLU A 173 -26.68 -22.63 -23.50
N THR A 174 -25.86 -23.64 -23.21
CA THR A 174 -26.09 -25.02 -23.66
C THR A 174 -27.35 -25.62 -23.01
N ALA A 175 -27.59 -25.35 -21.72
CA ALA A 175 -28.79 -25.79 -21.01
C ALA A 175 -30.06 -25.14 -21.57
N LEU A 176 -29.99 -23.84 -21.92
CA LEU A 176 -31.09 -23.12 -22.57
C LEU A 176 -31.40 -23.72 -23.95
N GLU A 177 -30.38 -23.96 -24.78
CA GLU A 177 -30.56 -24.60 -26.09
C GLU A 177 -31.19 -26.00 -25.95
N GLY A 178 -30.74 -26.79 -24.97
CA GLY A 178 -31.31 -28.10 -24.67
C GLY A 178 -32.79 -28.05 -24.28
N ALA A 179 -33.15 -27.17 -23.34
CA ALA A 179 -34.54 -27.01 -22.89
C ALA A 179 -35.47 -26.50 -24.02
N MET A 180 -34.96 -25.61 -24.87
CA MET A 180 -35.70 -25.13 -26.05
C MET A 180 -35.94 -26.26 -27.06
N ALA A 181 -34.95 -27.11 -27.29
CA ALA A 181 -35.07 -28.26 -28.19
C ALA A 181 -36.07 -29.30 -27.66
N GLU A 182 -36.10 -29.56 -26.35
CA GLU A 182 -37.09 -30.44 -25.72
C GLU A 182 -38.53 -29.92 -25.92
N LEU A 183 -38.75 -28.61 -25.76
CA LEU A 183 -40.05 -27.99 -26.00
C LEU A 183 -40.48 -28.02 -27.47
N GLU A 184 -39.54 -27.88 -28.41
CA GLU A 184 -39.81 -28.06 -29.85
C GLU A 184 -40.16 -29.51 -30.20
N GLN A 185 -39.49 -30.49 -29.57
CA GLN A 185 -39.84 -31.90 -29.71
C GLN A 185 -41.24 -32.19 -29.11
N GLU A 186 -41.58 -31.58 -27.96
CA GLU A 186 -42.91 -31.71 -27.35
C GLU A 186 -44.00 -31.12 -28.28
N GLU A 187 -43.77 -29.95 -28.87
CA GLU A 187 -44.68 -29.33 -29.83
C GLU A 187 -44.91 -30.21 -31.06
N THR A 188 -43.83 -30.69 -31.68
CA THR A 188 -43.93 -31.53 -32.88
C THR A 188 -44.58 -32.88 -32.58
N ALA A 189 -44.31 -33.49 -31.42
CA ALA A 189 -44.95 -34.72 -30.99
C ALA A 189 -46.46 -34.54 -30.73
N GLN A 190 -46.88 -33.43 -30.11
CA GLN A 190 -48.29 -33.16 -29.86
C GLN A 190 -49.06 -32.88 -31.17
N ILE A 191 -48.46 -32.09 -32.08
CA ILE A 191 -49.07 -31.82 -33.40
C ILE A 191 -49.20 -33.10 -34.22
N THR A 192 -48.16 -33.95 -34.25
CA THR A 192 -48.20 -35.21 -35.01
C THR A 192 -49.21 -36.20 -34.44
N ALA A 193 -49.27 -36.39 -33.12
CA ALA A 193 -50.28 -37.25 -32.48
C ALA A 193 -51.72 -36.77 -32.79
N MET A 194 -51.90 -35.45 -32.83
CA MET A 194 -53.19 -34.84 -33.16
C MET A 194 -53.54 -34.99 -34.65
N ASP A 195 -52.58 -34.78 -35.55
CA ASP A 195 -52.75 -35.04 -37.00
C ASP A 195 -53.10 -36.50 -37.25
N GLU A 196 -52.49 -37.45 -36.54
CA GLU A 196 -52.84 -38.87 -36.63
C GLU A 196 -54.28 -39.14 -36.16
N ARG A 197 -54.73 -38.51 -35.07
CA ARG A 197 -56.11 -38.61 -34.57
C ARG A 197 -57.11 -38.08 -35.60
N ILE A 198 -56.87 -36.89 -36.15
CA ILE A 198 -57.78 -36.25 -37.12
C ILE A 198 -57.77 -36.97 -38.46
N ASN A 199 -56.62 -37.51 -38.89
CA ASN A 199 -56.56 -38.38 -40.06
C ASN A 199 -57.34 -39.69 -39.84
N ALA A 200 -57.32 -40.27 -38.64
CA ALA A 200 -58.11 -41.45 -38.30
C ALA A 200 -59.62 -41.17 -38.30
N GLU A 201 -60.05 -40.01 -37.78
CA GLU A 201 -61.46 -39.59 -37.79
C GLU A 201 -61.94 -39.21 -39.19
N SER A 202 -61.11 -38.49 -39.96
CA SER A 202 -61.40 -38.12 -41.35
C SER A 202 -61.47 -39.34 -42.26
N SER A 203 -60.56 -40.31 -42.11
CA SER A 203 -60.59 -41.56 -42.90
C SER A 203 -61.79 -42.43 -42.57
N LYS A 204 -62.25 -42.47 -41.31
CA LYS A 204 -63.53 -43.10 -40.93
C LYS A 204 -64.72 -42.40 -41.59
N ALA A 205 -64.79 -41.07 -41.52
CA ALA A 205 -65.86 -40.31 -42.14
C ALA A 205 -65.91 -40.50 -43.67
N ILE A 206 -64.75 -40.56 -44.33
CA ILE A 206 -64.63 -40.84 -45.76
C ILE A 206 -65.02 -42.28 -46.09
N ALA A 207 -64.64 -43.27 -45.27
CA ALA A 207 -65.02 -44.66 -45.46
C ALA A 207 -66.53 -44.87 -45.31
N ASP A 208 -67.15 -44.24 -44.31
CA ASP A 208 -68.60 -44.26 -44.11
C ASP A 208 -69.33 -43.58 -45.28
N ALA A 209 -68.77 -42.47 -45.79
CA ALA A 209 -69.29 -41.77 -46.96
C ALA A 209 -69.22 -42.63 -48.23
N GLN A 210 -68.10 -43.29 -48.47
CA GLN A 210 -67.93 -44.19 -49.62
C GLN A 210 -68.85 -45.41 -49.51
N ALA A 211 -69.04 -45.98 -48.32
CA ALA A 211 -69.97 -47.08 -48.09
C ALA A 211 -71.43 -46.67 -48.39
N LEU A 212 -71.83 -45.47 -47.96
CA LEU A 212 -73.16 -44.92 -48.22
C LEU A 212 -73.35 -44.55 -49.71
N GLN A 213 -72.33 -43.99 -50.37
CA GLN A 213 -72.34 -43.71 -51.81
C GLN A 213 -72.44 -45.00 -52.65
N THR A 214 -71.68 -46.04 -52.29
CA THR A 214 -71.75 -47.35 -52.95
C THR A 214 -73.12 -48.00 -52.75
N TRP A 215 -73.78 -47.72 -51.62
CA TRP A 215 -75.15 -48.15 -51.38
C TRP A 215 -76.18 -47.36 -52.21
N ILE A 216 -76.02 -46.04 -52.31
CA ILE A 216 -76.88 -45.14 -53.11
C ILE A 216 -76.79 -45.48 -54.60
N SER A 217 -75.57 -45.66 -55.14
CA SER A 217 -75.33 -45.96 -56.56
C SER A 217 -75.89 -47.32 -56.99
N ASN A 218 -75.80 -48.34 -56.13
CA ASN A 218 -76.36 -49.67 -56.39
C ASN A 218 -77.89 -49.74 -56.30
N ARG A 219 -78.56 -48.72 -55.75
CA ARG A 219 -80.02 -48.67 -55.55
C ARG A 219 -80.71 -47.47 -56.22
N LEU A 220 -80.06 -46.81 -57.18
CA LEU A 220 -80.63 -45.71 -57.95
C LEU A 220 -82.00 -46.10 -58.55
N GLY A 221 -83.05 -45.32 -58.23
CA GLY A 221 -84.42 -45.55 -58.72
C GLY A 221 -85.26 -46.59 -57.96
N LYS A 222 -84.77 -47.15 -56.84
CA LYS A 222 -85.55 -48.05 -55.95
C LYS A 222 -85.96 -47.32 -54.65
N LYS A 223 -87.02 -47.80 -53.98
CA LYS A 223 -87.43 -47.31 -52.66
C LYS A 223 -86.46 -47.80 -51.58
N ALA A 224 -86.07 -46.93 -50.66
CA ALA A 224 -85.22 -47.29 -49.52
C ALA A 224 -85.98 -48.21 -48.53
N ASP A 225 -85.36 -49.31 -48.10
CA ASP A 225 -85.98 -50.29 -47.19
C ASP A 225 -85.80 -49.91 -45.70
N GLU A 226 -84.79 -49.10 -45.38
CA GLU A 226 -84.39 -48.70 -44.03
C GLU A 226 -83.88 -47.25 -44.02
N ASP A 227 -83.93 -46.62 -42.84
CA ASP A 227 -83.32 -45.31 -42.61
C ASP A 227 -81.80 -45.44 -42.67
N LYS A 228 -81.19 -44.68 -43.57
CA LYS A 228 -79.74 -44.64 -43.75
C LYS A 228 -79.24 -43.23 -43.48
N GLY A 229 -78.28 -43.11 -42.58
CA GLY A 229 -77.65 -41.85 -42.21
C GLY A 229 -76.23 -42.10 -41.71
N PHE A 230 -75.59 -41.02 -41.27
CA PHE A 230 -74.29 -41.10 -40.62
C PHE A 230 -74.49 -41.08 -39.11
N GLU A 231 -73.85 -42.01 -38.39
CA GLU A 231 -73.89 -42.03 -36.91
C GLU A 231 -73.29 -40.74 -36.32
N TRP A 232 -72.29 -40.17 -37.00
CA TRP A 232 -71.62 -38.92 -36.58
C TRP A 232 -72.38 -37.64 -36.95
N ALA A 233 -73.40 -37.71 -37.81
CA ALA A 233 -74.21 -36.54 -38.16
C ALA A 233 -75.56 -36.51 -37.40
N GLU A 234 -75.91 -37.58 -36.68
CA GLU A 234 -77.24 -37.82 -36.08
C GLU A 234 -78.42 -37.49 -37.03
N ARG A 235 -78.17 -37.58 -38.35
CA ARG A 235 -79.10 -37.15 -39.40
C ARG A 235 -79.35 -38.30 -40.36
N VAL A 236 -80.61 -38.67 -40.47
CA VAL A 236 -81.07 -39.64 -41.47
C VAL A 236 -81.06 -38.95 -42.82
N VAL A 237 -80.16 -39.39 -43.71
CA VAL A 237 -79.99 -38.81 -45.05
C VAL A 237 -81.04 -39.37 -46.02
N ILE A 238 -81.51 -40.60 -45.78
CA ILE A 238 -82.53 -41.28 -46.58
C ILE A 238 -83.52 -41.96 -45.63
N GLN A 239 -84.78 -41.55 -45.71
CA GLN A 239 -85.89 -42.16 -44.96
C GLN A 239 -86.49 -43.35 -45.70
N ALA A 240 -86.88 -44.39 -44.98
CA ALA A 240 -87.52 -45.59 -45.53
C ALA A 240 -88.75 -45.23 -46.40
N GLY A 241 -88.76 -45.70 -47.65
CA GLY A 241 -89.84 -45.51 -48.62
C GLY A 241 -89.67 -44.38 -49.64
N THR A 242 -88.61 -43.55 -49.54
CA THR A 242 -88.29 -42.48 -50.50
C THR A 242 -87.56 -43.01 -51.74
N VAL A 243 -87.73 -42.36 -52.90
CA VAL A 243 -87.07 -42.74 -54.17
C VAL A 243 -85.69 -42.08 -54.22
N ILE A 244 -84.65 -42.92 -54.39
CA ILE A 244 -83.25 -42.47 -54.38
C ILE A 244 -82.96 -41.66 -55.66
N SER A 245 -82.66 -40.37 -55.49
CA SER A 245 -82.29 -39.40 -56.55
C SER A 245 -80.85 -38.91 -56.41
N ALA A 246 -80.31 -38.29 -57.47
CA ALA A 246 -78.98 -37.66 -57.45
C ALA A 246 -78.83 -36.53 -56.40
N ASP A 247 -79.94 -35.96 -55.92
CA ASP A 247 -79.94 -34.96 -54.85
C ASP A 247 -79.50 -35.53 -53.50
N HIS A 248 -79.66 -36.85 -53.29
CA HIS A 248 -79.17 -37.51 -52.09
C HIS A 248 -77.65 -37.71 -52.13
N GLU A 249 -77.07 -37.82 -53.32
CA GLU A 249 -75.62 -37.93 -53.52
C GLU A 249 -74.93 -36.57 -53.28
N THR A 250 -75.54 -35.47 -53.73
CA THR A 250 -75.08 -34.12 -53.42
C THR A 250 -75.29 -33.77 -51.94
N ALA A 251 -76.39 -34.21 -51.32
CA ALA A 251 -76.60 -34.06 -49.88
C ALA A 251 -75.52 -34.79 -49.05
N VAL A 252 -75.16 -36.03 -49.42
CA VAL A 252 -74.06 -36.78 -48.79
C VAL A 252 -72.73 -36.04 -48.96
N ASN A 253 -72.41 -35.54 -50.17
CA ASN A 253 -71.17 -34.79 -50.40
C ASN A 253 -71.10 -33.50 -49.59
N ASN A 254 -72.19 -32.76 -49.48
CA ASN A 254 -72.24 -31.53 -48.68
C ASN A 254 -72.06 -31.83 -47.18
N LEU A 255 -72.71 -32.88 -46.66
CA LEU A 255 -72.57 -33.31 -45.27
C LEU A 255 -71.15 -33.78 -44.93
N VAL A 256 -70.50 -34.48 -45.86
CA VAL A 256 -69.11 -34.92 -45.68
C VAL A 256 -68.14 -33.74 -45.76
N GLN A 257 -68.38 -32.77 -46.67
CA GLN A 257 -67.59 -31.54 -46.71
C GLN A 257 -67.79 -30.68 -45.45
N GLU A 258 -69.02 -30.60 -44.93
CA GLU A 258 -69.33 -29.89 -43.68
C GLU A 258 -68.58 -30.53 -42.50
N ARG A 259 -68.60 -31.86 -42.38
CA ARG A 259 -67.88 -32.58 -41.33
C ARG A 259 -66.35 -32.51 -41.46
N LEU A 260 -65.82 -32.58 -42.68
CA LEU A 260 -64.38 -32.42 -42.92
C LEU A 260 -63.92 -30.99 -42.60
N ASN A 261 -64.74 -29.99 -42.92
CA ASN A 261 -64.47 -28.61 -42.53
C ASN A 261 -64.53 -28.43 -41.01
N GLU A 262 -65.55 -28.99 -40.32
CA GLU A 262 -65.64 -28.99 -38.86
C GLU A 262 -64.38 -29.57 -38.22
N LEU A 263 -63.96 -30.76 -38.66
CA LEU A 263 -62.75 -31.43 -38.17
C LEU A 263 -61.47 -30.63 -38.48
N GLN A 264 -61.43 -29.91 -39.60
CA GLN A 264 -60.33 -28.99 -39.91
C GLN A 264 -60.32 -27.76 -39.00
N THR A 265 -61.48 -27.15 -38.70
CA THR A 265 -61.57 -26.05 -37.73
C THR A 265 -61.19 -26.50 -36.32
N GLU A 266 -61.69 -27.65 -35.86
CA GLU A 266 -61.28 -28.25 -34.58
C GLU A 266 -59.77 -28.54 -34.58
N SER A 267 -59.22 -29.02 -35.71
CA SER A 267 -57.78 -29.23 -35.87
C SER A 267 -56.99 -27.93 -35.72
N ASP A 268 -57.45 -26.84 -36.32
CA ASP A 268 -56.71 -25.60 -36.36
C ASP A 268 -56.79 -24.88 -35.01
N GLU A 269 -57.92 -24.97 -34.30
CA GLU A 269 -58.12 -24.44 -32.95
C GLU A 269 -57.23 -25.17 -31.92
N GLU A 270 -57.27 -26.49 -31.87
CA GLU A 270 -56.44 -27.26 -30.93
C GLU A 270 -54.92 -27.10 -31.24
N LYS A 271 -54.52 -26.99 -32.52
CA LYS A 271 -53.13 -26.67 -32.90
C LYS A 271 -52.71 -25.27 -32.44
N ALA A 272 -53.62 -24.31 -32.50
CA ALA A 272 -53.37 -22.96 -31.99
C ALA A 272 -53.17 -22.97 -30.47
N ASP A 273 -53.96 -23.75 -29.74
CA ASP A 273 -53.84 -23.90 -28.28
C ASP A 273 -52.52 -24.57 -27.87
N ILE A 274 -52.12 -25.64 -28.55
CA ILE A 274 -50.81 -26.31 -28.33
C ILE A 274 -49.66 -25.33 -28.56
N ARG A 275 -49.70 -24.58 -29.67
CA ARG A 275 -48.68 -23.56 -29.99
C ARG A 275 -48.62 -22.47 -28.92
N LEU A 276 -49.78 -21.99 -28.45
CA LEU A 276 -49.85 -20.97 -27.41
C LEU A 276 -49.24 -21.45 -26.10
N LEU A 277 -49.56 -22.68 -25.67
CA LEU A 277 -49.02 -23.29 -24.45
C LEU A 277 -47.51 -23.48 -24.52
N ILE A 278 -46.99 -24.03 -25.62
CA ILE A 278 -45.55 -24.24 -25.80
C ILE A 278 -44.82 -22.89 -25.93
N ALA A 279 -45.42 -21.89 -26.60
CA ALA A 279 -44.86 -20.54 -26.67
C ALA A 279 -44.73 -19.90 -25.28
N ALA A 280 -45.77 -20.01 -24.45
CA ALA A 280 -45.73 -19.54 -23.07
C ALA A 280 -44.66 -20.26 -22.23
N LYS A 281 -44.52 -21.59 -22.38
CA LYS A 281 -43.44 -22.37 -21.74
C LYS A 281 -42.05 -21.89 -22.20
N ARG A 282 -41.84 -21.67 -23.50
CA ARG A 282 -40.57 -21.18 -24.07
C ARG A 282 -40.22 -19.80 -23.53
N ASP A 283 -41.18 -18.89 -23.49
CA ASP A 283 -40.97 -17.54 -22.95
C ASP A 283 -40.65 -17.56 -21.45
N HIS A 284 -41.29 -18.47 -20.69
CA HIS A 284 -40.99 -18.66 -19.28
C HIS A 284 -39.56 -19.16 -19.06
N VAL A 285 -39.14 -20.24 -19.74
CA VAL A 285 -37.78 -20.80 -19.64
C VAL A 285 -36.72 -19.81 -20.08
N ARG A 286 -36.95 -19.10 -21.19
CA ARG A 286 -36.05 -18.03 -21.65
C ARG A 286 -35.96 -16.89 -20.64
N GLY A 287 -37.08 -16.52 -20.02
CA GLY A 287 -37.14 -15.47 -19.00
C GLY A 287 -36.37 -15.85 -17.73
N GLU A 288 -36.58 -17.07 -17.22
CA GLU A 288 -35.90 -17.57 -16.01
C GLU A 288 -34.39 -17.72 -16.24
N LEU A 289 -33.97 -18.47 -17.26
CA LEU A 289 -32.56 -18.68 -17.55
C LEU A 289 -31.86 -17.38 -18.00
N GLY A 290 -32.58 -16.51 -18.71
CA GLY A 290 -32.09 -15.18 -19.07
C GLY A 290 -31.83 -14.30 -17.84
N ALA A 291 -32.73 -14.32 -16.86
CA ALA A 291 -32.56 -13.59 -15.60
C ALA A 291 -31.38 -14.15 -14.79
N GLU A 292 -31.22 -15.47 -14.71
CA GLU A 292 -30.06 -16.11 -14.06
C GLU A 292 -28.74 -15.73 -14.74
N LEU A 293 -28.71 -15.68 -16.07
CA LEU A 293 -27.55 -15.24 -16.85
C LEU A 293 -27.18 -13.78 -16.57
N ASP A 294 -28.17 -12.89 -16.50
CA ASP A 294 -27.95 -11.47 -16.20
C ASP A 294 -27.51 -11.24 -14.75
N GLU A 295 -28.08 -11.98 -13.79
CA GLU A 295 -27.65 -11.94 -12.38
C GLU A 295 -26.21 -12.44 -12.23
N LEU A 296 -25.87 -13.57 -12.86
CA LEU A 296 -24.52 -14.13 -12.86
C LEU A 296 -23.51 -13.13 -13.44
N ARG A 297 -23.82 -12.52 -14.58
CA ARG A 297 -22.98 -11.48 -15.20
C ARG A 297 -22.78 -10.28 -14.28
N SER A 298 -23.85 -9.83 -13.61
CA SER A 298 -23.78 -8.71 -12.65
C SER A 298 -22.89 -9.03 -11.44
N ASP A 299 -23.07 -10.20 -10.84
CA ASP A 299 -22.28 -10.68 -9.71
C ASP A 299 -20.78 -10.80 -10.04
N ILE A 300 -20.47 -11.19 -11.26
CA ILE A 300 -19.10 -11.30 -11.74
C ILE A 300 -18.48 -9.94 -11.97
N GLU A 301 -19.21 -9.00 -12.59
CA GLU A 301 -18.69 -7.66 -12.82
C GLU A 301 -18.37 -6.99 -11.47
N THR A 302 -19.24 -7.15 -10.47
CA THR A 302 -18.96 -6.65 -9.11
C THR A 302 -17.75 -7.34 -8.47
N LYS A 303 -17.55 -8.65 -8.68
CA LYS A 303 -16.35 -9.36 -8.22
C LYS A 303 -15.07 -8.85 -8.91
N LYS A 304 -15.10 -8.65 -10.23
CA LYS A 304 -13.98 -8.08 -11.00
C LYS A 304 -13.64 -6.69 -10.50
N ASP A 305 -14.64 -5.82 -10.37
CA ASP A 305 -14.46 -4.45 -9.88
C ASP A 305 -13.88 -4.43 -8.48
N ARG A 306 -14.33 -5.32 -7.59
CA ARG A 306 -13.79 -5.43 -6.24
C ARG A 306 -12.30 -5.82 -6.24
N VAL A 307 -11.91 -6.79 -7.06
CA VAL A 307 -10.50 -7.23 -7.18
C VAL A 307 -9.64 -6.12 -7.79
N ARG A 308 -10.16 -5.46 -8.84
CA ARG A 308 -9.50 -4.33 -9.50
C ARG A 308 -9.27 -3.18 -8.53
N ALA A 309 -10.31 -2.75 -7.82
CA ALA A 309 -10.23 -1.67 -6.84
C ALA A 309 -9.22 -1.97 -5.72
N GLN A 310 -9.15 -3.21 -5.23
CA GLN A 310 -8.17 -3.60 -4.21
C GLN A 310 -6.73 -3.51 -4.70
N MET A 311 -6.46 -3.96 -5.93
CA MET A 311 -5.12 -3.92 -6.53
C MET A 311 -4.73 -2.49 -6.95
N ASP A 312 -5.66 -1.71 -7.48
CA ASP A 312 -5.42 -0.31 -7.84
C ASP A 312 -5.12 0.53 -6.59
N ALA A 313 -5.84 0.31 -5.49
CA ALA A 313 -5.52 0.94 -4.21
C ALA A 313 -4.10 0.60 -3.72
N ALA A 314 -3.67 -0.66 -3.90
CA ALA A 314 -2.31 -1.09 -3.56
C ALA A 314 -1.25 -0.44 -4.46
N LEU A 315 -1.53 -0.26 -5.76
CA LEU A 315 -0.64 0.41 -6.70
C LEU A 315 -0.53 1.91 -6.41
N GLU A 316 -1.65 2.58 -6.13
CA GLU A 316 -1.66 4.00 -5.78
C GLU A 316 -0.91 4.25 -4.47
N GLU A 317 -1.07 3.37 -3.48
CA GLU A 317 -0.29 3.42 -2.24
C GLU A 317 1.22 3.35 -2.49
N LEU A 318 1.66 2.51 -3.42
CA LEU A 318 3.07 2.36 -3.76
C LEU A 318 3.61 3.57 -4.55
N LYS A 319 2.80 4.13 -5.45
CA LYS A 319 3.15 5.37 -6.18
C LYS A 319 3.20 6.58 -5.25
N ALA A 320 2.35 6.62 -4.23
CA ALA A 320 2.25 7.73 -3.28
C ALA A 320 3.45 7.82 -2.31
N LEU A 321 4.25 6.75 -2.17
CA LEU A 321 5.44 6.76 -1.32
C LEU A 321 6.47 7.77 -1.84
N GLU A 322 6.73 8.81 -1.03
CA GLU A 322 7.71 9.85 -1.33
C GLU A 322 8.78 9.95 -0.24
N GLU A 323 9.99 10.37 -0.63
CA GLU A 323 11.04 10.69 0.34
C GLU A 323 10.61 11.82 1.28
N LYS A 324 11.01 11.73 2.55
CA LYS A 324 10.70 12.68 3.64
C LYS A 324 9.25 12.64 4.12
N GLU A 325 8.43 11.73 3.60
CA GLU A 325 7.12 11.43 4.18
C GLU A 325 7.27 10.84 5.59
N LEU A 326 6.31 11.15 6.46
CA LEU A 326 6.30 10.75 7.85
C LEU A 326 5.30 9.62 8.06
N LEU A 327 5.76 8.53 8.65
CA LEU A 327 4.94 7.34 8.90
C LEU A 327 4.71 7.16 10.40
N THR A 328 3.48 6.77 10.76
CA THR A 328 3.19 6.23 12.10
C THR A 328 3.76 4.82 12.22
N GLU A 329 3.86 4.31 13.45
CA GLU A 329 4.40 2.97 13.66
C GLU A 329 3.55 1.86 13.03
N THR A 330 2.22 1.96 13.12
CA THR A 330 1.29 1.02 12.48
C THR A 330 1.48 1.01 10.97
N ARG A 331 1.47 2.21 10.38
CA ARG A 331 1.61 2.41 8.94
C ARG A 331 2.97 1.94 8.41
N TYR A 332 4.03 2.20 9.16
CA TYR A 332 5.37 1.72 8.81
C TYR A 332 5.42 0.19 8.77
N ARG A 333 4.84 -0.50 9.75
CA ARG A 333 4.80 -1.97 9.77
C ARG A 333 3.99 -2.53 8.59
N GLU A 334 2.79 -2.00 8.35
CA GLU A 334 1.97 -2.40 7.19
C GLU A 334 2.72 -2.24 5.85
N LEU A 335 3.37 -1.10 5.68
CA LEU A 335 4.16 -0.83 4.47
C LEU A 335 5.43 -1.67 4.41
N GLN A 336 6.06 -1.98 5.54
CA GLN A 336 7.26 -2.82 5.60
C GLN A 336 6.92 -4.28 5.25
N ASP A 337 5.80 -4.79 5.75
CA ASP A 337 5.33 -6.16 5.46
C ASP A 337 4.98 -6.33 3.98
N ARG A 338 4.41 -5.29 3.34
CA ARG A 338 4.01 -5.33 1.94
C ARG A 338 5.13 -4.93 0.97
N TRP A 339 5.91 -3.92 1.33
CA TRP A 339 6.82 -3.18 0.44
C TRP A 339 8.22 -2.96 1.02
N GLY A 340 8.69 -3.80 1.94
CA GLY A 340 9.97 -3.61 2.64
C GLY A 340 11.21 -3.44 1.76
N ASN A 341 11.17 -3.91 0.50
CA ASN A 341 12.26 -3.74 -0.46
C ASN A 341 12.19 -2.44 -1.29
N VAL A 342 11.06 -1.73 -1.24
CA VAL A 342 10.78 -0.55 -2.08
C VAL A 342 11.28 0.72 -1.41
N PHE A 343 11.18 0.83 -0.09
CA PHE A 343 11.57 2.03 0.64
C PHE A 343 12.38 1.69 1.88
N THR A 344 13.22 2.63 2.30
CA THR A 344 13.87 2.58 3.62
C THR A 344 13.35 3.75 4.45
N ALA A 345 12.96 3.48 5.69
CA ALA A 345 12.57 4.51 6.64
C ALA A 345 13.30 4.31 7.97
N GLY A 346 13.56 5.43 8.65
CA GLY A 346 14.28 5.43 9.92
C GLY A 346 13.72 6.47 10.88
N MET A 347 14.28 6.50 12.10
CA MET A 347 13.94 7.46 13.15
C MET A 347 15.20 8.17 13.65
N GLY A 348 15.00 9.22 14.44
CA GLY A 348 16.07 9.91 15.15
C GLY A 348 16.94 10.77 14.23
N ALA A 349 18.04 11.28 14.80
CA ALA A 349 18.98 12.11 14.05
C ALA A 349 19.79 11.32 13.01
N GLU A 350 19.86 9.99 13.13
CA GLU A 350 20.45 9.09 12.14
C GLU A 350 19.74 9.19 10.79
N ALA A 351 18.41 9.00 10.77
CA ALA A 351 17.61 9.13 9.56
C ALA A 351 17.69 10.55 8.95
N VAL A 352 17.69 11.58 9.79
CA VAL A 352 17.85 12.97 9.35
C VAL A 352 19.24 13.18 8.72
N ARG A 353 20.29 12.60 9.29
CA ARG A 353 21.65 12.66 8.73
C ARG A 353 21.73 12.02 7.37
N ASP A 354 21.12 10.85 7.19
CA ASP A 354 21.12 10.15 5.90
C ASP A 354 20.43 10.97 4.81
N ILE A 355 19.28 11.57 5.12
CA ILE A 355 18.58 12.46 4.18
C ILE A 355 19.44 13.66 3.84
N VAL A 356 20.01 14.31 4.86
CA VAL A 356 20.78 15.55 4.69
C VAL A 356 22.09 15.32 3.92
N THR A 357 22.71 14.15 4.06
CA THR A 357 23.94 13.77 3.36
C THR A 357 23.71 13.59 1.86
N LYS A 358 22.52 13.13 1.46
CA LYS A 358 22.14 12.94 0.05
C LYS A 358 21.70 14.22 -0.66
N LEU A 359 21.62 15.37 0.03
CA LEU A 359 21.11 16.60 -0.55
C LEU A 359 22.14 17.24 -1.51
N ASP A 360 21.74 17.40 -2.76
CA ASP A 360 22.43 18.26 -3.72
C ASP A 360 21.99 19.72 -3.54
N LEU A 361 22.86 20.50 -2.88
CA LEU A 361 22.63 21.92 -2.62
C LEU A 361 22.58 22.77 -3.90
N ASP A 362 23.31 22.39 -4.95
CA ASP A 362 23.34 23.11 -6.22
C ASP A 362 22.03 22.93 -6.99
N LYS A 363 21.55 21.69 -7.06
CA LYS A 363 20.23 21.37 -7.65
C LYS A 363 19.11 22.07 -6.89
N MET A 364 19.09 21.96 -5.57
CA MET A 364 18.10 22.65 -4.73
C MET A 364 18.11 24.16 -4.92
N ALA A 365 19.29 24.79 -5.03
CA ALA A 365 19.39 26.23 -5.26
C ALA A 365 18.78 26.64 -6.61
N LYS A 366 19.03 25.85 -7.68
CA LYS A 366 18.45 26.10 -9.01
C LYS A 366 16.93 25.96 -8.98
N GLU A 367 16.40 24.91 -8.37
CA GLU A 367 14.96 24.66 -8.23
C GLU A 367 14.26 25.77 -7.45
N LEU A 368 14.81 26.17 -6.30
CA LEU A 368 14.24 27.25 -5.47
C LEU A 368 14.27 28.61 -6.19
N ARG A 369 15.32 28.90 -6.97
CA ARG A 369 15.37 30.12 -7.79
C ARG A 369 14.30 30.11 -8.88
N LYS A 370 14.08 28.95 -9.53
CA LYS A 370 13.01 28.77 -10.51
C LYS A 370 11.65 28.97 -9.84
N GLU A 371 11.40 28.34 -8.69
CA GLU A 371 10.16 28.44 -7.93
C GLU A 371 9.85 29.89 -7.53
N ILE A 372 10.83 30.66 -7.09
CA ILE A 372 10.65 32.08 -6.71
C ILE A 372 10.20 32.93 -7.91
N ARG A 373 10.72 32.65 -9.11
CA ARG A 373 10.40 33.39 -10.35
C ARG A 373 9.04 32.98 -10.93
N THR A 374 8.71 31.70 -10.94
CA THR A 374 7.48 31.19 -11.57
C THR A 374 6.24 31.34 -10.70
N THR A 375 6.41 31.28 -9.37
CA THR A 375 5.26 31.24 -8.45
C THR A 375 4.57 32.60 -8.34
N ARG A 376 3.24 32.61 -8.54
CA ARG A 376 2.38 33.80 -8.34
C ARG A 376 2.01 34.04 -6.87
N SER A 377 2.01 32.99 -6.03
CA SER A 377 1.70 33.09 -4.60
C SER A 377 2.81 33.77 -3.78
N LYS A 378 2.45 34.86 -3.07
CA LYS A 378 3.34 35.62 -2.19
C LYS A 378 3.89 34.79 -1.02
N GLN A 379 3.06 33.91 -0.44
CA GLN A 379 3.46 33.08 0.70
C GLN A 379 4.50 32.03 0.30
N ARG A 380 4.24 31.31 -0.80
CA ARG A 380 5.14 30.29 -1.33
C ARG A 380 6.47 30.90 -1.77
N ARG A 381 6.45 32.08 -2.41
CA ARG A 381 7.66 32.86 -2.74
C ARG A 381 8.48 33.23 -1.49
N LYS A 382 7.82 33.69 -0.41
CA LYS A 382 8.49 34.02 0.87
C LYS A 382 9.13 32.79 1.51
N LYS A 383 8.46 31.64 1.49
CA LYS A 383 8.99 30.36 2.00
C LYS A 383 10.21 29.92 1.19
N ALA A 384 10.10 29.89 -0.14
CA ALA A 384 11.19 29.52 -1.04
C ALA A 384 12.40 30.44 -0.89
N SER A 385 12.20 31.75 -0.74
CA SER A 385 13.27 32.72 -0.48
C SER A 385 14.02 32.46 0.84
N LYS A 386 13.30 32.17 1.93
CA LYS A 386 13.93 31.81 3.22
C LYS A 386 14.74 30.52 3.12
N ARG A 387 14.24 29.52 2.39
CA ARG A 387 14.95 28.25 2.15
C ARG A 387 16.21 28.48 1.31
N LEU A 388 16.08 29.21 0.21
CA LEU A 388 17.19 29.54 -0.68
C LEU A 388 18.31 30.26 0.08
N ARG A 389 17.98 31.17 1.00
CA ARG A 389 18.98 31.84 1.85
C ARG A 389 19.81 30.85 2.67
N VAL A 390 19.19 29.81 3.23
CA VAL A 390 19.91 28.77 3.99
C VAL A 390 20.81 27.95 3.06
N VAL A 391 20.29 27.52 1.90
CA VAL A 391 21.06 26.76 0.91
C VAL A 391 22.27 27.55 0.40
N GLU A 392 22.08 28.82 0.05
CA GLU A 392 23.18 29.70 -0.39
C GLU A 392 24.22 29.92 0.70
N ASN A 393 23.81 30.03 1.96
CA ASN A 393 24.77 30.14 3.07
C ASN A 393 25.66 28.91 3.18
N PHE A 394 25.10 27.70 3.03
CA PHE A 394 25.90 26.46 3.01
C PHE A 394 26.84 26.42 1.80
N ARG A 395 26.34 26.71 0.60
CA ARG A 395 27.15 26.74 -0.64
C ARG A 395 28.32 27.73 -0.55
N LYS A 396 28.08 28.94 -0.05
CA LYS A 396 29.13 29.98 0.07
C LYS A 396 30.15 29.70 1.16
N SER A 397 29.73 29.07 2.25
CA SER A 397 30.61 28.82 3.39
C SER A 397 31.44 27.54 3.26
N GLY A 398 31.07 26.64 2.34
CA GLY A 398 31.67 25.30 2.21
C GLY A 398 31.29 24.35 3.34
N ASN A 399 30.39 24.77 4.24
CA ASN A 399 29.91 23.91 5.32
C ASN A 399 29.00 22.82 4.76
N ARG A 400 29.13 21.61 5.29
CA ARG A 400 28.20 20.53 4.97
C ARG A 400 27.01 20.54 5.94
N PRO A 401 25.77 20.39 5.44
CA PRO A 401 24.58 20.36 6.29
C PRO A 401 24.57 19.24 7.35
N GLU A 402 25.21 18.11 7.06
CA GLU A 402 25.33 16.98 7.99
C GLU A 402 26.09 17.32 9.28
N TRP A 403 26.94 18.36 9.28
CA TRP A 403 27.67 18.81 10.48
C TRP A 403 26.75 19.43 11.55
N MET A 404 25.46 19.66 11.23
CA MET A 404 24.44 19.98 12.24
C MET A 404 24.07 18.77 13.12
N ILE A 405 24.52 17.56 12.75
CA ILE A 405 24.30 16.32 13.46
C ILE A 405 25.66 15.80 13.94
N LEU A 406 25.79 15.66 15.24
CA LEU A 406 27.02 15.32 15.92
C LEU A 406 27.14 13.80 16.03
N THR A 407 28.25 13.24 15.56
CA THR A 407 28.71 11.89 15.90
C THR A 407 29.77 11.92 16.99
N SER A 408 30.47 13.04 17.14
CA SER A 408 31.49 13.26 18.16
C SER A 408 31.14 14.54 18.91
N LEU A 409 31.05 14.47 20.24
CA LEU A 409 30.69 15.59 21.10
C LEU A 409 31.96 16.17 21.75
N PRO A 410 32.31 17.45 21.57
CA PRO A 410 33.47 18.05 22.22
C PRO A 410 33.25 18.19 23.74
N VAL A 411 34.32 17.93 24.49
CA VAL A 411 34.38 18.10 25.94
C VAL A 411 35.27 19.30 26.25
N ILE A 412 34.67 20.30 26.90
CA ILE A 412 35.37 21.53 27.28
C ILE A 412 36.51 21.24 28.29
N PRO A 413 37.63 22.00 28.25
CA PRO A 413 38.73 21.83 29.19
C PRO A 413 38.29 21.89 30.66
N PRO A 414 38.83 21.04 31.55
CA PRO A 414 38.36 20.87 32.92
C PRO A 414 38.50 22.12 33.79
N ASP A 415 39.49 22.97 33.54
CA ASP A 415 39.68 24.19 34.32
C ASP A 415 38.62 25.27 34.02
N LEU A 416 37.89 25.13 32.91
CA LEU A 416 36.70 25.93 32.60
C LEU A 416 35.42 25.35 33.23
N ARG A 417 35.50 24.13 33.79
CA ARG A 417 34.42 23.44 34.53
C ARG A 417 34.95 22.83 35.84
N PRO A 418 35.51 23.65 36.74
CA PRO A 418 36.28 23.15 37.87
C PRO A 418 35.41 22.37 38.87
N MET A 419 36.09 21.50 39.62
CA MET A 419 35.58 20.83 40.81
C MET A 419 36.49 21.23 41.97
N VAL A 420 35.95 21.95 42.94
CA VAL A 420 36.71 22.56 44.03
C VAL A 420 36.28 21.93 45.35
N GLN A 421 37.26 21.56 46.18
CA GLN A 421 36.99 21.09 47.53
C GLN A 421 36.70 22.30 48.44
N LEU A 422 35.61 22.22 49.18
CA LEU A 422 35.23 23.19 50.21
C LEU A 422 35.69 22.71 51.59
N ASP A 423 35.73 23.65 52.53
CA ASP A 423 35.96 23.34 53.94
C ASP A 423 34.91 22.33 54.44
N GLY A 424 35.38 21.31 55.16
CA GLY A 424 34.53 20.18 55.59
C GLY A 424 34.40 19.03 54.59
N GLY A 425 35.25 18.97 53.56
CA GLY A 425 35.37 17.79 52.67
C GLY A 425 34.26 17.67 51.62
N ARG A 426 33.42 18.70 51.47
CA ARG A 426 32.43 18.78 50.39
C ARG A 426 33.08 19.22 49.09
N PHE A 427 32.43 18.95 47.96
CA PHE A 427 32.88 19.40 46.65
C PHE A 427 31.83 20.33 46.02
N ALA A 428 32.30 21.43 45.44
CA ALA A 428 31.54 22.25 44.52
C ALA A 428 31.90 21.85 43.09
N THR A 429 30.91 21.50 42.28
CA THR A 429 31.07 21.07 40.89
C THR A 429 30.32 21.99 39.94
N SER A 430 30.90 22.28 38.78
CA SER A 430 30.15 22.87 37.67
C SER A 430 29.06 21.93 37.16
N ASP A 431 27.85 22.46 36.88
CA ASP A 431 26.72 21.73 36.29
C ASP A 431 27.09 21.02 34.98
N LEU A 432 28.05 21.56 34.22
CA LEU A 432 28.54 20.96 32.98
C LEU A 432 29.08 19.54 33.21
N ASN A 433 29.72 19.29 34.35
CA ASN A 433 30.23 17.97 34.67
C ASN A 433 29.09 16.96 34.80
N ASP A 434 27.99 17.32 35.47
CA ASP A 434 26.84 16.42 35.60
C ASP A 434 26.10 16.21 34.27
N LEU A 435 26.04 17.22 33.40
CA LEU A 435 25.53 17.06 32.04
C LEU A 435 26.39 16.08 31.23
N TYR A 436 27.72 16.24 31.22
CA TYR A 436 28.61 15.30 30.54
C TYR A 436 28.50 13.89 31.12
N ARG A 437 28.43 13.74 32.46
CA ARG A 437 28.23 12.44 33.12
C ARG A 437 26.96 11.75 32.64
N ARG A 438 25.86 12.48 32.52
CA ARG A 438 24.58 11.92 32.00
C ARG A 438 24.73 11.45 30.56
N VAL A 439 25.38 12.24 29.71
CA VAL A 439 25.63 11.86 28.31
C VAL A 439 26.50 10.60 28.22
N ILE A 440 27.64 10.56 28.93
CA ILE A 440 28.55 9.41 28.93
C ILE A 440 27.84 8.15 29.45
N ASN A 441 27.09 8.25 30.55
CA ASN A 441 26.35 7.12 31.10
C ASN A 441 25.34 6.53 30.10
N ARG A 442 24.57 7.39 29.41
CA ARG A 442 23.61 6.96 28.39
C ARG A 442 24.30 6.38 27.17
N ASN A 443 25.37 7.01 26.70
CA ASN A 443 26.16 6.53 25.57
C ASN A 443 26.76 5.13 25.84
N ASN A 444 27.35 4.93 27.02
CA ASN A 444 27.92 3.65 27.43
C ASN A 444 26.84 2.58 27.67
N ARG A 445 25.64 2.99 28.09
CA ARG A 445 24.50 2.07 28.20
C ARG A 445 23.99 1.66 26.83
N LEU A 446 23.89 2.62 25.89
CA LEU A 446 23.49 2.38 24.52
C LEU A 446 24.47 1.43 23.80
N HIS A 447 25.78 1.65 23.91
CA HIS A 447 26.79 0.71 23.38
C HIS A 447 26.57 -0.72 23.88
N ARG A 448 26.42 -0.90 25.21
CA ARG A 448 26.16 -2.22 25.80
C ARG A 448 24.86 -2.84 25.32
N LEU A 449 23.79 -2.05 25.16
CA LEU A 449 22.51 -2.55 24.65
C LEU A 449 22.62 -3.00 23.19
N MET A 450 23.40 -2.28 22.36
CA MET A 450 23.64 -2.66 20.97
C MET A 450 24.49 -3.92 20.86
N GLU A 451 25.53 -4.07 21.68
CA GLU A 451 26.38 -5.27 21.74
C GLU A 451 25.58 -6.52 22.19
N LEU A 452 24.64 -6.35 23.11
CA LEU A 452 23.78 -7.43 23.60
C LEU A 452 22.62 -7.77 22.65
N GLY A 453 22.44 -7.04 21.54
CA GLY A 453 21.33 -7.24 20.62
C GLY A 453 19.96 -6.97 21.26
N ALA A 454 19.88 -5.97 22.15
CA ALA A 454 18.63 -5.64 22.84
C ALA A 454 17.50 -5.27 21.86
N PRO A 455 16.23 -5.54 22.19
CA PRO A 455 15.09 -5.18 21.35
C PRO A 455 15.06 -3.69 20.97
N ASP A 456 14.64 -3.42 19.73
CA ASP A 456 14.54 -2.09 19.13
C ASP A 456 13.84 -1.04 20.02
N VAL A 457 12.78 -1.42 20.72
CA VAL A 457 12.02 -0.50 21.59
C VAL A 457 12.89 0.07 22.71
N ILE A 458 13.76 -0.77 23.29
CA ILE A 458 14.67 -0.37 24.37
C ILE A 458 15.79 0.51 23.79
N VAL A 459 16.37 0.11 22.65
CA VAL A 459 17.42 0.87 21.97
C VAL A 459 16.90 2.25 21.56
N ARG A 460 15.67 2.37 21.03
CA ARG A 460 15.05 3.65 20.67
C ARG A 460 14.83 4.54 21.88
N ASN A 461 14.38 3.99 23.00
CA ASN A 461 14.22 4.78 24.21
C ASN A 461 15.57 5.30 24.72
N GLU A 462 16.62 4.48 24.68
CA GLU A 462 17.96 4.90 25.08
C GLU A 462 18.57 5.92 24.10
N LYS A 463 18.34 5.79 22.78
CA LYS A 463 18.74 6.82 21.79
C LYS A 463 17.98 8.15 21.96
N ARG A 464 16.73 8.11 22.46
CA ARG A 464 15.90 9.29 22.71
C ARG A 464 16.30 10.04 23.98
N MET A 465 16.67 9.29 25.01
CA MET A 465 17.16 9.83 26.28
C MET A 465 18.49 10.53 26.03
#